data_AF-A0A8I2FXA0-F1
#
_entry.id   AF-A0A8I2FXA0-F1
#
_cell.length_a   1.000
_cell.length_b   1.000
_cell.length_c   1.000
_cell.angle_alpha   90.00
_cell.angle_beta   90.00
_cell.angle_gamma   90.00
#
_symmetry.space_group_name_H-M   'P 1'
#
loop_
_entity.id
_entity.type
_entity.pdbx_description
1 polymer ?
#
loop_
_entity_poly.entity_id
_entity_poly.type
_entity_poly.pdbx_seq_one_letter_code
_entity_poly.pdbx_strand_id
1 'polypeptide(L)' 'SVKGLNSKGPAITGVDTGNGELKADAYVLAAGSYSTVITRSINLSLPIKPVKGYSITLEMNDWQKSPKVPLVDYSL' A
#
# COMPACT_ATOMS: atom_id res chain seq x y z
N SER A 1 1.69 -1.29 -15.55
CA SER A 1 1.29 -0.59 -14.31
C SER A 1 -0.23 -0.59 -14.18
N VAL A 2 -0.77 -0.50 -12.96
CA VAL A 2 -2.22 -0.33 -12.70
C VAL A 2 -2.54 1.16 -12.62
N LYS A 3 -3.62 1.60 -13.29
CA LYS A 3 -4.05 3.00 -13.37
C LYS A 3 -5.36 3.26 -12.61
N GLY A 4 -6.25 2.28 -12.53
CA GLY A 4 -7.56 2.42 -11.87
C GLY A 4 -8.38 1.14 -11.90
N LEU A 5 -9.54 1.18 -11.25
CA LEU A 5 -10.54 0.12 -11.21
C LEU A 5 -11.80 0.58 -11.94
N ASN A 6 -12.45 -0.35 -12.63
CA ASN A 6 -13.75 -0.15 -13.24
C ASN A 6 -14.82 -0.80 -12.36
N SER A 7 -15.98 -0.14 -12.18
CA SER A 7 -17.08 -0.68 -11.39
C SER A 7 -18.44 -0.42 -12.02
N LYS A 8 -19.38 -1.32 -11.74
CA LYS A 8 -20.82 -1.15 -11.98
C LYS A 8 -21.55 -1.33 -10.65
N GLY A 9 -21.88 -0.22 -10.01
CA GLY A 9 -22.37 -0.25 -8.64
C GLY A 9 -21.33 -0.87 -7.71
N PRO A 10 -21.68 -1.89 -6.89
CA PRO A 10 -20.74 -2.51 -5.97
C PRO A 10 -19.76 -3.51 -6.63
N ALA A 11 -20.00 -3.90 -7.88
CA ALA A 11 -19.21 -4.92 -8.56
C ALA A 11 -18.02 -4.30 -9.30
N ILE A 12 -16.82 -4.83 -9.06
CA ILE A 12 -15.62 -4.51 -9.85
C ILE A 12 -15.67 -5.32 -11.14
N THR A 13 -15.48 -4.66 -12.28
CA THR A 13 -15.62 -5.27 -13.61
C THR A 13 -14.34 -5.28 -14.43
N GLY A 14 -13.31 -4.59 -13.97
CA GLY A 14 -12.08 -4.38 -14.74
C GLY A 14 -11.01 -3.67 -13.94
N VAL A 15 -9.77 -3.84 -14.40
CA VAL A 15 -8.61 -3.06 -13.95
C VAL A 15 -7.99 -2.39 -15.16
N ASP A 16 -7.90 -1.07 -15.15
CA ASP A 16 -7.20 -0.33 -16.19
C ASP A 16 -5.70 -0.44 -15.95
N THR A 17 -4.97 -0.94 -16.95
CA THR A 17 -3.52 -1.07 -16.89
C THR A 17 -2.83 -0.24 -17.97
N GLY A 18 -1.50 -0.19 -17.91
CA GLY A 18 -0.67 0.34 -19.01
C GLY A 18 -0.90 -0.37 -20.35
N ASN A 19 -1.39 -1.61 -20.33
CA ASN A 19 -1.55 -2.46 -21.51
C ASN A 19 -3.03 -2.63 -21.91
N GLY A 20 -3.92 -1.77 -21.40
CA GLY A 20 -5.37 -1.87 -21.61
C GLY A 20 -6.11 -2.45 -20.40
N GLU A 21 -7.40 -2.70 -20.58
CA GLU A 21 -8.29 -3.23 -19.55
C GLU A 21 -8.03 -4.73 -19.30
N LEU A 22 -7.91 -5.10 -18.03
CA LEU A 22 -7.80 -6.49 -17.59
C LEU A 22 -9.10 -6.94 -16.91
N LYS A 23 -9.70 -8.03 -17.44
CA LYS A 23 -10.91 -8.66 -16.90
C LYS A 23 -10.59 -9.97 -16.18
N ALA A 24 -11.29 -10.23 -15.08
CA ALA A 24 -11.16 -11.42 -14.27
C ALA A 24 -12.46 -11.67 -13.49
N ASP A 25 -12.61 -12.88 -12.96
CA ASP A 25 -13.77 -13.24 -12.14
C ASP A 25 -13.72 -12.61 -10.73
N ALA A 26 -12.51 -12.30 -10.24
CA ALA A 26 -12.26 -11.68 -8.95
C ALA A 26 -10.99 -10.83 -8.96
N TYR A 27 -10.92 -9.86 -8.04
CA TYR A 27 -9.80 -8.94 -7.89
C TYR A 27 -9.37 -8.83 -6.43
N VAL A 28 -8.06 -8.74 -6.18
CA VAL A 28 -7.49 -8.52 -4.85
C VAL A 28 -6.66 -7.24 -4.88
N LEU A 29 -6.98 -6.29 -4.00
CA LEU A 29 -6.21 -5.08 -3.82
C LEU A 29 -5.12 -5.29 -2.76
N ALA A 30 -3.88 -5.45 -3.21
CA ALA A 30 -2.71 -5.67 -2.35
C ALA A 30 -1.56 -4.68 -2.65
N ALA A 31 -1.89 -3.43 -2.98
CA ALA A 31 -0.92 -2.42 -3.44
C ALA A 31 -0.31 -1.58 -2.30
N GLY A 32 -0.41 -2.04 -1.05
CA GLY A 32 0.11 -1.32 0.12
C GLY A 32 -0.43 0.12 0.20
N SER A 33 0.47 1.09 0.39
CA SER A 33 0.14 2.52 0.46
C SER A 33 -0.54 3.07 -0.81
N TYR A 34 -0.24 2.50 -1.98
CA TYR A 34 -0.84 2.89 -3.26
C TYR A 34 -2.29 2.42 -3.43
N SER A 35 -2.79 1.54 -2.57
CA SER A 35 -4.19 1.10 -2.56
C SER A 35 -5.14 2.29 -2.49
N THR A 36 -4.78 3.32 -1.69
CA THR A 36 -5.54 4.57 -1.56
C THR A 36 -5.67 5.35 -2.88
N VAL A 37 -4.66 5.29 -3.76
CA VAL A 37 -4.68 6.00 -5.04
C VAL A 37 -5.53 5.24 -6.04
N ILE A 38 -5.39 3.91 -6.07
CA ILE A 38 -6.12 3.04 -7.00
C ILE A 38 -7.64 3.13 -6.76
N THR A 39 -8.10 3.08 -5.50
CA THR A 39 -9.53 3.08 -5.17
C THR A 39 -10.25 4.41 -5.40
N ARG A 40 -9.52 5.51 -5.62
CA ARG A 40 -10.13 6.81 -5.98
C ARG A 40 -10.94 6.75 -7.28
N SER A 41 -10.53 5.91 -8.23
CA SER A 41 -11.24 5.69 -9.50
C SER A 41 -12.69 5.20 -9.32
N ILE A 42 -13.00 4.58 -8.18
CA ILE A 42 -14.33 4.07 -7.84
C ILE A 42 -14.94 4.80 -6.63
N ASN A 43 -14.42 5.99 -6.27
CA ASN A 43 -14.86 6.79 -5.13
C ASN A 43 -14.84 6.04 -3.79
N LEU A 44 -13.96 5.05 -3.63
CA LEU A 44 -13.80 4.32 -2.37
C LEU A 44 -12.62 4.91 -1.58
N SER A 45 -12.94 5.46 -0.41
CA SER A 45 -11.96 5.95 0.56
C SER A 45 -11.48 4.81 1.46
N LEU A 46 -10.17 4.63 1.57
CA LEU A 46 -9.56 3.69 2.50
C LEU A 46 -8.94 4.45 3.68
N PRO A 47 -9.11 3.99 4.93
CA PRO A 47 -8.53 4.62 6.12
C PRO A 47 -7.03 4.28 6.26
N ILE A 48 -6.24 4.51 5.21
CA ILE A 48 -4.80 4.24 5.14
C ILE A 48 -4.08 5.57 5.02
N LYS A 49 -3.11 5.83 5.92
CA LYS A 49 -2.25 7.01 5.89
C LYS A 49 -0.79 6.58 5.72
N PRO A 50 -0.20 6.73 4.53
CA PRO A 50 1.21 6.42 4.32
C PRO A 50 2.11 7.32 5.17
N VAL A 51 3.15 6.76 5.75
CA VAL A 51 4.17 7.48 6.52
C VAL A 51 5.56 7.05 6.07
N LYS A 52 6.55 7.94 6.21
CA LYS A 52 7.95 7.56 6.02
C LYS A 52 8.39 6.74 7.22
N GLY A 53 9.00 5.59 6.96
CA GLY A 53 9.70 4.79 7.95
C GLY A 53 11.17 4.70 7.58
N TYR A 54 12.05 4.76 8.58
CA TYR A 54 13.49 4.57 8.42
C TYR A 54 13.89 3.31 9.18
N SER A 55 14.85 2.56 8.64
CA SER A 55 15.41 1.37 9.28
C SER A 55 16.93 1.44 9.23
N ILE A 56 17.58 0.94 10.27
CA ILE A 56 19.03 0.73 10.31
C ILE A 56 19.30 -0.76 10.46
N THR A 57 20.37 -1.23 9.81
CA THR A 57 20.87 -2.60 9.96
C THR A 57 22.17 -2.54 10.73
N LEU A 58 22.26 -3.31 11.82
CA LEU A 58 23.41 -3.33 12.73
C LEU A 58 23.92 -4.76 12.85
N GLU A 59 25.24 -4.94 12.75
CA GLU A 59 25.86 -6.20 13.18
C GLU A 59 25.80 -6.29 14.71
N MET A 60 25.28 -7.39 15.23
CA MET A 60 25.08 -7.57 16.66
C MET A 60 25.50 -8.97 17.08
N ASN A 61 26.38 -9.04 18.09
CA ASN A 61 26.83 -10.30 18.67
C ASN A 61 25.84 -10.89 19.69
N ASP A 62 24.89 -10.07 20.17
CA ASP A 62 23.91 -10.45 21.19
C ASP A 62 22.58 -9.70 20.99
N TRP A 63 21.53 -10.45 20.65
CA TRP A 63 20.18 -9.90 20.44
C TRP A 63 19.56 -9.33 21.72
N GLN A 64 20.00 -9.75 22.91
CA GLN A 64 19.47 -9.20 24.15
C GLN A 64 19.81 -7.72 24.31
N LYS A 65 20.93 -7.26 23.72
CA LYS A 65 21.39 -5.87 23.73
C LYS A 65 20.78 -5.01 22.61
N SER A 66 19.92 -5.56 21.75
CA SER A 66 19.28 -4.78 20.68
C SER A 66 18.34 -3.71 21.23
N PRO A 67 18.20 -2.55 20.53
CA PRO A 67 17.17 -1.57 20.87
C PRO A 67 15.80 -2.24 20.98
N LYS A 68 15.16 -2.09 22.14
CA LYS A 68 13.83 -2.66 22.40
C LYS A 68 12.69 -1.72 22.02
N VAL A 69 13.04 -0.50 21.65
CA VAL A 69 12.11 0.55 21.21
C VAL A 69 12.56 1.08 19.86
N PRO A 70 11.63 1.56 19.02
CA PRO A 70 11.98 2.24 17.78
C PRO A 70 12.76 3.52 18.10
N LEU A 71 13.68 3.87 17.21
CA LEU A 71 14.32 5.18 17.23
C LEU A 71 13.30 6.22 16.76
N VAL A 72 13.06 7.24 17.57
CA VAL A 72 12.17 8.35 17.21
C VAL A 72 13.01 9.62 17.22
N ASP A 73 13.00 10.33 16.09
CA ASP A 73 13.62 11.65 15.99
C ASP A 73 12.64 12.70 16.51
N TYR A 74 13.04 13.41 17.56
CA TYR A 74 12.27 14.49 18.19
C TYR A 74 12.81 15.89 17.82
N SER A 75 13.72 15.97 16.85
CA SER A 75 14.36 17.22 16.41
C SER A 75 13.40 18.01 15.49
N LEU A 76 12.43 18.69 16.08
CA LEU A 76 11.66 19.78 15.46
C LEU A 76 11.58 20.96 16.43
#